data_AF-A0A356D122-F1
#
_entry.id   AF-A0A356D122-F1
#
_cell.length_a   1.000
_cell.length_b   1.000
_cell.length_c   1.000
_cell.angle_alpha   90.00
_cell.angle_beta   90.00
_cell.angle_gamma   90.00
#
_symmetry.space_group_name_H-M   'P 1'
#
loop_
_entity.id
_entity.type
_entity.pdbx_description
1 polymer ?
#
loop_
_entity_poly.entity_id
_entity_poly.type
_entity_poly.pdbx_seq_one_letter_code
_entity_poly.pdbx_strand_id
1 'polypeptide(L)'
;MNNILKYNIPFRQAPVINYIAKEIPHRFSHKITNIANISIITRGICHGLSNAFIMYENNNKGKDYINEINGSFNCINSINENKNTFRKYYLDSIKLFSNANFDQLISTSINNQSDYDKSYYFNEMYEDVNKFNLPIRTKNQSNFDFIKKIITENKIKDTYNNPIHLIDESEVIDYIYFFFDSVTNPKSTKYGEYIESSRSSQFNHLPEIRVENEIQNKIKKNEILTNDEIKCFLKIAYQAIAQYIDLKMASKKLNAGLINDDTKPINHKNNNSYTGECISISKIKENIERKISNNKKYYCLFEVKEHCMAISVNFDKYNKPIYNFFEPNEGIITTNDEGKFIKILERVLNNFNKEGKAYKNDLDEPVVYVQEIESKSGSNNRITPSKVNLKDVQHHIKKH
;
A
#
# COMPACT_ATOMS: atom_id res chain seq x y z
N MET A 1 20.46 -7.63 -30.67
CA MET A 1 20.59 -8.69 -29.65
C MET A 1 19.83 -8.25 -28.39
N ASN A 2 18.70 -8.90 -28.06
CA ASN A 2 17.95 -8.65 -26.84
C ASN A 2 18.68 -9.27 -25.64
N ASN A 3 19.70 -8.60 -25.09
CA ASN A 3 20.39 -9.06 -23.89
C ASN A 3 19.42 -9.04 -22.70
N ILE A 4 18.85 -10.15 -22.27
CA ILE A 4 17.89 -10.20 -21.13
C ILE A 4 18.47 -9.47 -19.90
N LEU A 5 17.66 -8.63 -19.23
CA LEU A 5 18.08 -7.99 -17.98
C LEU A 5 18.35 -9.06 -16.93
N LYS A 6 19.54 -9.04 -16.31
CA LYS A 6 19.92 -10.02 -15.29
C LYS A 6 19.65 -9.45 -13.90
N TYR A 7 18.68 -10.05 -13.21
CA TYR A 7 18.32 -9.71 -11.83
C TYR A 7 19.29 -10.41 -10.86
N ASN A 8 19.85 -9.65 -9.92
CA ASN A 8 20.78 -10.15 -8.90
C ASN A 8 20.07 -11.03 -7.88
N ILE A 9 18.83 -10.66 -7.52
CA ILE A 9 17.96 -11.41 -6.62
C ILE A 9 16.66 -11.63 -7.39
N PRO A 10 16.39 -12.82 -7.94
CA PRO A 10 15.16 -13.09 -8.66
C PRO A 10 13.97 -13.11 -7.69
N PHE A 11 12.84 -12.56 -8.13
CA PHE A 11 11.58 -12.62 -7.40
C PHE A 11 10.43 -12.64 -8.41
N ARG A 12 9.37 -13.39 -8.12
CA ARG A 12 8.16 -13.41 -8.95
C ARG A 12 6.95 -13.39 -8.04
N GLN A 13 6.14 -12.33 -8.12
CA GLN A 13 4.95 -12.24 -7.27
C GLN A 13 3.89 -13.30 -7.62
N ALA A 14 3.76 -13.71 -8.89
CA ALA A 14 2.65 -14.57 -9.30
C ALA A 14 2.59 -15.93 -8.57
N PRO A 15 3.69 -16.70 -8.41
CA PRO A 15 3.68 -17.91 -7.57
C PRO A 15 3.27 -17.66 -6.12
N VAL A 16 3.78 -16.57 -5.51
CA VAL A 16 3.50 -16.17 -4.13
C VAL A 16 2.02 -15.89 -3.95
N ILE A 17 1.44 -15.10 -4.85
CA ILE A 17 0.03 -14.75 -4.88
C ILE A 17 -0.86 -15.98 -5.13
N ASN A 18 -0.47 -16.85 -6.05
CA ASN A 18 -1.22 -18.07 -6.34
C ASN A 18 -1.27 -19.02 -5.14
N TYR A 19 -0.17 -19.13 -4.38
CA TYR A 19 -0.15 -19.88 -3.13
C TYR A 19 -1.10 -19.25 -2.09
N ILE A 20 -1.02 -17.94 -1.92
CA ILE A 20 -1.91 -17.18 -1.03
C ILE A 20 -3.37 -17.45 -1.39
N ALA A 21 -3.75 -17.28 -2.65
CA ALA A 21 -5.13 -17.49 -3.08
C ALA A 21 -5.64 -18.92 -2.86
N LYS A 22 -4.77 -19.94 -2.98
CA LYS A 22 -5.13 -21.36 -2.79
C LYS A 22 -5.22 -21.77 -1.32
N GLU A 23 -4.31 -21.29 -0.48
CA GLU A 23 -4.12 -21.78 0.88
C GLU A 23 -4.85 -20.96 1.96
N ILE A 24 -5.48 -19.84 1.56
CA ILE A 24 -6.01 -18.80 2.45
C ILE A 24 -7.49 -18.48 2.18
N PRO A 25 -8.38 -19.37 2.64
CA PRO A 25 -9.61 -18.85 3.26
C PRO A 25 -9.57 -18.81 4.80
N HIS A 26 -8.64 -19.52 5.46
CA HIS A 26 -8.63 -19.63 6.95
C HIS A 26 -7.40 -19.02 7.66
N ARG A 27 -6.25 -18.84 6.98
CA ARG A 27 -4.96 -18.55 7.65
C ARG A 27 -4.59 -17.07 7.82
N PHE A 28 -5.10 -16.18 6.98
CA PHE A 28 -4.72 -14.76 7.02
C PHE A 28 -5.85 -13.79 7.40
N SER A 29 -7.08 -14.27 7.53
CA SER A 29 -8.25 -13.41 7.85
C SER A 29 -8.07 -12.58 9.13
N HIS A 30 -7.21 -13.01 10.06
CA HIS A 30 -6.93 -12.32 11.32
C HIS A 30 -5.66 -11.43 11.29
N LYS A 31 -4.76 -11.62 10.31
CA LYS A 31 -3.50 -10.86 10.18
C LYS A 31 -3.57 -9.77 9.11
N ILE A 32 -4.46 -9.95 8.13
CA ILE A 32 -4.78 -8.91 7.16
C ILE A 32 -5.89 -8.08 7.80
N THR A 33 -5.52 -6.95 8.39
CA THR A 33 -6.43 -6.15 9.23
C THR A 33 -7.65 -5.64 8.49
N ASN A 34 -7.63 -5.60 7.15
CA ASN A 34 -8.64 -4.90 6.35
C ASN A 34 -8.94 -5.58 4.99
N ILE A 35 -8.86 -6.90 4.81
CA ILE A 35 -9.31 -7.51 3.54
C ILE A 35 -10.32 -8.60 3.85
N ALA A 36 -11.60 -8.25 3.69
CA ALA A 36 -12.71 -9.20 3.81
C ALA A 36 -12.63 -10.32 2.75
N ASN A 37 -11.91 -10.10 1.65
CA ASN A 37 -11.82 -11.04 0.55
C ASN A 37 -10.40 -11.20 -0.03
N ILE A 38 -9.72 -12.29 0.32
CA ILE A 38 -8.37 -12.64 -0.18
C ILE A 38 -8.33 -12.92 -1.70
N SER A 39 -9.48 -13.15 -2.36
CA SER A 39 -9.52 -13.28 -3.83
C SER A 39 -8.97 -12.04 -4.53
N ILE A 40 -9.01 -10.90 -3.86
CA ILE A 40 -8.52 -9.59 -4.30
C ILE A 40 -6.98 -9.59 -4.50
N ILE A 41 -6.23 -10.42 -3.76
CA ILE A 41 -4.76 -10.51 -3.86
C ILE A 41 -4.31 -11.18 -5.17
N THR A 42 -5.18 -11.95 -5.83
CA THR A 42 -4.89 -12.66 -7.11
C THR A 42 -4.44 -11.73 -8.25
N ARG A 43 -4.65 -10.42 -8.12
CA ARG A 43 -4.43 -9.41 -9.15
C ARG A 43 -3.03 -8.81 -9.15
N GLY A 44 -2.25 -9.02 -8.09
CA GLY A 44 -0.95 -8.37 -7.90
C GLY A 44 -0.91 -7.54 -6.63
N ILE A 45 0.28 -7.42 -6.04
CA ILE A 45 0.54 -6.56 -4.88
C ILE A 45 1.80 -5.73 -5.11
N CYS A 46 2.03 -5.31 -6.36
CA CYS A 46 3.28 -4.67 -6.79
C CYS A 46 3.53 -3.36 -6.04
N HIS A 47 2.52 -2.50 -5.85
CA HIS A 47 2.68 -1.27 -5.06
C HIS A 47 2.97 -1.57 -3.59
N GLY A 48 2.26 -2.54 -3.02
CA GLY A 48 2.51 -3.01 -1.65
C GLY A 48 3.93 -3.53 -1.43
N LEU A 49 4.42 -4.38 -2.35
CA LEU A 49 5.77 -4.94 -2.35
C LEU A 49 6.85 -3.88 -2.54
N SER A 50 6.65 -2.96 -3.50
CA SER A 50 7.58 -1.87 -3.80
C SER A 50 7.70 -0.90 -2.63
N ASN A 51 6.58 -0.55 -1.99
CA ASN A 51 6.56 0.29 -0.80
C ASN A 51 7.25 -0.40 0.39
N ALA A 52 6.92 -1.67 0.66
CA ALA A 52 7.58 -2.45 1.71
C ALA A 52 9.09 -2.57 1.46
N PHE A 53 9.52 -2.85 0.23
CA PHE A 53 10.92 -2.88 -0.17
C PHE A 53 11.65 -1.58 0.21
N ILE A 54 11.07 -0.42 -0.12
CA ILE A 54 11.65 0.89 0.24
C ILE A 54 11.74 1.08 1.77
N MET A 55 10.69 0.69 2.52
CA MET A 55 10.70 0.73 3.99
C MET A 55 11.89 -0.02 4.59
N TYR A 56 12.24 -1.19 4.03
CA TYR A 56 13.41 -1.95 4.45
C TYR A 56 14.73 -1.39 3.87
N GLU A 57 14.72 -0.83 2.66
CA GLU A 57 15.88 -0.15 2.07
C GLU A 57 16.36 1.04 2.89
N ASN A 58 15.49 1.67 3.70
CA ASN A 58 15.94 2.71 4.61
C ASN A 58 17.09 2.27 5.54
N ASN A 59 17.18 0.96 5.77
CA ASN A 59 18.20 0.30 6.60
C ASN A 59 19.15 -0.59 5.79
N ASN A 60 19.20 -0.44 4.46
CA ASN A 60 19.91 -1.31 3.53
C ASN A 60 19.46 -2.79 3.64
N LYS A 61 18.16 -3.00 3.94
CA LYS A 61 17.55 -4.32 4.18
C LYS A 61 16.49 -4.74 3.16
N GLY A 62 16.28 -3.99 2.07
CA GLY A 62 15.27 -4.37 1.06
C GLY A 62 15.62 -5.67 0.36
N LYS A 63 16.91 -5.93 0.10
CA LYS A 63 17.39 -7.23 -0.40
C LYS A 63 17.10 -8.36 0.59
N ASP A 64 17.36 -8.13 1.87
CA ASP A 64 17.09 -9.10 2.93
C ASP A 64 15.59 -9.39 2.99
N TYR A 65 14.73 -8.37 2.90
CA TYR A 65 13.27 -8.54 2.85
C TYR A 65 12.83 -9.49 1.73
N ILE A 66 13.27 -9.26 0.50
CA ILE A 66 12.91 -10.11 -0.66
C ILE A 66 13.50 -11.52 -0.52
N ASN A 67 14.73 -11.65 -0.03
CA ASN A 67 15.35 -12.95 0.22
C ASN A 67 14.63 -13.77 1.28
N GLU A 68 14.17 -13.14 2.38
CA GLU A 68 13.44 -13.84 3.45
C GLU A 68 12.06 -14.32 2.95
N ILE A 69 11.38 -13.54 2.11
CA ILE A 69 10.14 -13.98 1.43
C ILE A 69 10.43 -15.20 0.55
N ASN A 70 11.42 -15.11 -0.34
CA ASN A 70 11.80 -16.21 -1.23
C ASN A 70 12.19 -17.48 -0.46
N GLY A 71 13.05 -17.33 0.55
CA GLY A 71 13.53 -18.44 1.37
C GLY A 71 12.38 -19.14 2.10
N SER A 72 11.49 -18.36 2.72
CA SER A 72 10.32 -18.89 3.43
C SER A 72 9.35 -19.57 2.44
N PHE A 73 9.05 -18.93 1.32
CA PHE A 73 8.16 -19.47 0.29
C PHE A 73 8.68 -20.79 -0.32
N ASN A 74 9.96 -20.85 -0.67
CA ASN A 74 10.59 -22.06 -1.19
C ASN A 74 10.60 -23.19 -0.16
N CYS A 75 10.83 -22.86 1.12
CA CYS A 75 10.78 -23.83 2.20
C CYS A 75 9.39 -24.46 2.34
N ILE A 76 8.35 -23.62 2.33
CA ILE A 76 6.95 -24.04 2.45
C ILE A 76 6.55 -24.97 1.30
N ASN A 77 6.89 -24.59 0.06
CA ASN A 77 6.56 -25.36 -1.15
C ASN A 77 7.45 -26.58 -1.40
N SER A 78 8.51 -26.79 -0.61
CA SER A 78 9.37 -27.95 -0.80
C SER A 78 8.62 -29.25 -0.48
N ILE A 79 8.53 -30.16 -1.47
CA ILE A 79 8.02 -31.51 -1.25
C ILE A 79 9.18 -32.33 -0.67
N ASN A 80 9.07 -32.74 0.60
CA ASN A 80 10.08 -33.56 1.26
C ASN A 80 9.47 -34.89 1.67
N GLU A 81 9.62 -35.91 0.81
CA GLU A 81 9.32 -37.29 1.16
C GLU A 81 10.50 -37.89 1.94
N ASN A 82 10.61 -37.55 3.23
CA ASN A 82 11.66 -38.11 4.07
C ASN A 82 11.14 -39.30 4.89
N LYS A 83 11.74 -40.48 4.68
CA LYS A 83 11.39 -41.72 5.41
C LYS A 83 11.90 -41.73 6.87
N ASN A 84 12.85 -40.86 7.22
CA ASN A 84 13.36 -40.75 8.59
C ASN A 84 12.46 -39.85 9.45
N THR A 85 11.93 -40.39 10.54
CA THR A 85 10.96 -39.72 11.43
C THR A 85 11.51 -38.42 12.03
N PHE A 86 12.74 -38.41 12.55
CA PHE A 86 13.34 -37.20 13.14
C PHE A 86 13.54 -36.11 12.09
N ARG A 87 14.06 -36.48 10.91
CA ARG A 87 14.26 -35.55 9.81
C ARG A 87 12.92 -34.99 9.30
N LYS A 88 11.87 -35.81 9.28
CA LYS A 88 10.51 -35.36 8.98
C LYS A 88 10.03 -34.31 9.98
N TYR A 89 10.09 -34.60 11.29
CA TYR A 89 9.71 -33.65 12.34
C TYR A 89 10.50 -32.34 12.29
N TYR A 90 11.81 -32.41 12.04
CA TYR A 90 12.66 -31.22 11.87
C TYR A 90 12.19 -30.37 10.69
N LEU A 91 11.91 -30.99 9.53
CA LEU A 91 11.45 -30.30 8.34
C LEU A 91 10.05 -29.71 8.51
N ASP A 92 9.15 -30.42 9.18
CA ASP A 92 7.80 -29.94 9.50
C ASP A 92 7.86 -28.73 10.44
N SER A 93 8.75 -28.76 11.44
CA SER A 93 9.01 -27.63 12.34
C SER A 93 9.53 -26.42 11.56
N ILE A 94 10.53 -26.62 10.70
CA ILE A 94 11.08 -25.56 9.86
C ILE A 94 9.98 -24.96 8.96
N LYS A 95 9.11 -25.78 8.36
CA LYS A 95 7.97 -25.30 7.56
C LYS A 95 6.98 -24.49 8.39
N LEU A 96 6.70 -24.89 9.63
CA LEU A 96 5.82 -24.14 10.54
C LEU A 96 6.34 -22.71 10.78
N PHE A 97 7.61 -22.56 11.14
CA PHE A 97 8.20 -21.24 11.37
C PHE A 97 8.40 -20.44 10.07
N SER A 98 8.73 -21.10 8.96
CA SER A 98 8.79 -20.47 7.63
C SER A 98 7.43 -19.92 7.20
N ASN A 99 6.34 -20.64 7.45
CA ASN A 99 4.97 -20.15 7.21
C ASN A 99 4.70 -18.88 8.02
N ALA A 100 4.97 -18.89 9.33
CA ALA A 100 4.74 -17.71 10.17
C ALA A 100 5.55 -16.48 9.70
N ASN A 101 6.81 -16.70 9.30
CA ASN A 101 7.67 -15.65 8.77
C ASN A 101 7.16 -15.10 7.43
N PHE A 102 6.80 -16.00 6.50
CA PHE A 102 6.21 -15.64 5.21
C PHE A 102 4.94 -14.79 5.40
N ASP A 103 4.03 -15.24 6.27
CA ASP A 103 2.78 -14.53 6.55
C ASP A 103 3.03 -13.10 7.04
N GLN A 104 3.97 -12.92 7.97
CA GLN A 104 4.30 -11.60 8.51
C GLN A 104 4.86 -10.66 7.44
N LEU A 105 5.78 -11.15 6.62
CA LEU A 105 6.44 -10.33 5.59
C LEU A 105 5.47 -9.98 4.45
N ILE A 106 4.63 -10.93 4.03
CA ILE A 106 3.72 -10.72 2.91
C ILE A 106 2.46 -9.95 3.29
N SER A 107 1.93 -10.15 4.52
CA SER A 107 0.81 -9.35 5.03
C SER A 107 1.15 -7.86 5.09
N THR A 108 2.41 -7.51 5.37
CA THR A 108 2.86 -6.10 5.28
C THR A 108 2.64 -5.52 3.89
N SER A 109 3.06 -6.25 2.84
CA SER A 109 2.87 -5.82 1.45
C SER A 109 1.39 -5.76 1.08
N ILE A 110 0.61 -6.78 1.44
CA ILE A 110 -0.84 -6.83 1.17
C ILE A 110 -1.56 -5.66 1.83
N ASN A 111 -1.26 -5.36 3.10
CA ASN A 111 -1.87 -4.25 3.82
C ASN A 111 -1.49 -2.90 3.20
N ASN A 112 -0.23 -2.74 2.76
CA ASN A 112 0.21 -1.52 2.07
C ASN A 112 -0.47 -1.34 0.71
N GLN A 113 -0.67 -2.44 -0.04
CA GLN A 113 -1.44 -2.42 -1.28
C GLN A 113 -2.90 -2.05 -0.99
N SER A 114 -3.53 -2.71 -0.03
CA SER A 114 -4.95 -2.49 0.29
C SER A 114 -5.22 -1.07 0.79
N ASP A 115 -4.38 -0.52 1.66
CA ASP A 115 -4.54 0.85 2.14
C ASP A 115 -4.39 1.86 0.97
N TYR A 116 -3.41 1.66 0.09
CA TYR A 116 -3.23 2.47 -1.13
C TYR A 116 -4.40 2.35 -2.10
N ASP A 117 -4.96 1.18 -2.25
CA ASP A 117 -6.11 1.03 -3.14
C ASP A 117 -7.33 1.73 -2.57
N LYS A 118 -7.60 1.51 -1.28
CA LYS A 118 -8.78 2.07 -0.61
C LYS A 118 -8.78 3.59 -0.61
N SER A 119 -7.68 4.23 -0.22
CA SER A 119 -7.66 5.70 -0.19
C SER A 119 -7.81 6.30 -1.59
N TYR A 120 -7.27 5.65 -2.63
CA TYR A 120 -7.47 6.05 -4.02
C TYR A 120 -8.94 5.99 -4.41
N TYR A 121 -9.64 4.87 -4.19
CA TYR A 121 -11.05 4.76 -4.57
C TYR A 121 -11.95 5.67 -3.76
N PHE A 122 -11.66 5.92 -2.48
CA PHE A 122 -12.44 6.88 -1.72
C PHE A 122 -12.27 8.32 -2.24
N ASN A 123 -11.09 8.68 -2.76
CA ASN A 123 -10.91 9.96 -3.45
C ASN A 123 -11.69 10.02 -4.78
N GLU A 124 -11.68 8.94 -5.59
CA GLU A 124 -12.49 8.87 -6.81
C GLU A 124 -14.01 8.96 -6.51
N MET A 125 -14.48 8.23 -5.49
CA MET A 125 -15.88 8.29 -5.05
C MET A 125 -16.27 9.69 -4.57
N TYR A 126 -15.37 10.42 -3.90
CA TYR A 126 -15.58 11.81 -3.50
C TYR A 126 -15.85 12.73 -4.70
N GLU A 127 -15.07 12.61 -5.78
CA GLU A 127 -15.25 13.40 -7.00
C GLU A 127 -16.57 13.06 -7.72
N ASP A 128 -16.96 11.80 -7.67
CA ASP A 128 -18.10 11.28 -8.42
C ASP A 128 -19.45 11.37 -7.70
N VAL A 129 -19.51 11.73 -6.42
CA VAL A 129 -20.79 11.81 -5.65
C VAL A 129 -21.88 12.60 -6.38
N ASN A 130 -21.50 13.66 -7.10
CA ASN A 130 -22.46 14.48 -7.84
C ASN A 130 -23.16 13.71 -8.97
N LYS A 131 -22.49 12.71 -9.55
CA LYS A 131 -22.96 11.84 -10.64
C LYS A 131 -23.83 10.69 -10.13
N PHE A 132 -23.89 10.47 -8.81
CA PHE A 132 -24.66 9.36 -8.26
C PHE A 132 -26.17 9.55 -8.52
N ASN A 133 -26.79 8.49 -9.01
CA ASN A 133 -28.24 8.34 -9.07
C ASN A 133 -28.80 8.25 -7.64
N LEU A 134 -29.82 9.04 -7.35
CA LEU A 134 -30.50 9.03 -6.06
C LEU A 134 -31.84 8.31 -6.21
N PRO A 135 -31.98 7.07 -5.70
CA PRO A 135 -33.25 6.37 -5.75
C PRO A 135 -34.37 7.11 -5.04
N ILE A 136 -35.60 6.69 -5.33
CA ILE A 136 -36.75 7.09 -4.52
C ILE A 136 -36.56 6.52 -3.11
N ARG A 137 -36.60 7.42 -2.13
CA ARG A 137 -36.57 7.08 -0.70
C ARG A 137 -37.92 6.49 -0.28
N THR A 138 -37.90 5.35 0.40
CA THR A 138 -39.13 4.75 0.91
C THR A 138 -39.62 5.46 2.16
N LYS A 139 -40.93 5.41 2.42
CA LYS A 139 -41.53 6.00 3.61
C LYS A 139 -40.91 5.37 4.87
N ASN A 140 -40.44 6.21 5.80
CA ASN A 140 -39.76 5.83 7.05
C ASN A 140 -38.35 5.25 6.90
N GLN A 141 -37.74 5.27 5.71
CA GLN A 141 -36.34 4.84 5.55
C GLN A 141 -35.40 5.75 6.34
N SER A 142 -34.50 5.18 7.14
CA SER A 142 -33.47 5.95 7.85
C SER A 142 -32.49 6.59 6.87
N ASN A 143 -31.73 7.60 7.31
CA ASN A 143 -30.71 8.23 6.46
C ASN A 143 -29.63 7.22 6.05
N PHE A 144 -29.19 6.36 6.98
CA PHE A 144 -28.16 5.37 6.69
C PHE A 144 -28.65 4.27 5.73
N ASP A 145 -29.88 3.77 5.91
CA ASP A 145 -30.45 2.79 4.97
C ASP A 145 -30.61 3.39 3.57
N PHE A 146 -30.92 4.68 3.47
CA PHE A 146 -30.99 5.37 2.19
C PHE A 146 -29.62 5.54 1.54
N ILE A 147 -28.59 5.90 2.32
CA ILE A 147 -27.20 5.95 1.87
C ILE A 147 -26.72 4.58 1.37
N LYS A 148 -27.00 3.51 2.12
CA LYS A 148 -26.70 2.14 1.70
C LYS A 148 -27.34 1.81 0.35
N LYS A 149 -28.62 2.18 0.16
CA LYS A 149 -29.34 2.00 -1.10
C LYS A 149 -28.67 2.77 -2.25
N ILE A 150 -28.23 4.01 -2.02
CA ILE A 150 -27.49 4.81 -3.01
C ILE A 150 -26.20 4.10 -3.43
N ILE A 151 -25.40 3.61 -2.46
CA ILE A 151 -24.14 2.91 -2.71
C ILE A 151 -24.37 1.67 -3.60
N THR A 152 -25.35 0.83 -3.24
CA THR A 152 -25.66 -0.40 -3.99
C THR A 152 -26.22 -0.11 -5.39
N GLU A 153 -27.13 0.86 -5.54
CA GLU A 153 -27.76 1.15 -6.84
C GLU A 153 -26.83 1.88 -7.82
N ASN A 154 -25.88 2.66 -7.33
CA ASN A 154 -24.83 3.24 -8.18
C ASN A 154 -23.76 2.23 -8.58
N LYS A 155 -23.92 0.97 -8.15
CA LYS A 155 -23.00 -0.13 -8.48
C LYS A 155 -21.57 0.33 -8.26
N ILE A 156 -21.29 0.87 -7.08
CA ILE A 156 -19.93 1.27 -6.71
C ILE A 156 -18.96 0.11 -6.94
N LYS A 157 -19.44 -1.13 -6.76
CA LYS A 157 -18.77 -2.34 -7.22
C LYS A 157 -18.47 -2.33 -8.72
N ASP A 158 -19.44 -2.22 -9.62
CA ASP A 158 -19.14 -2.30 -11.07
C ASP A 158 -18.26 -1.12 -11.57
N THR A 159 -18.37 0.06 -10.94
CA THR A 159 -17.67 1.29 -11.36
C THR A 159 -16.25 1.41 -10.81
N TYR A 160 -16.06 1.09 -9.52
CA TYR A 160 -14.77 1.24 -8.82
C TYR A 160 -14.15 -0.10 -8.40
N ASN A 161 -14.85 -1.21 -8.58
CA ASN A 161 -14.32 -2.59 -8.53
C ASN A 161 -14.12 -3.11 -9.96
N ASN A 162 -13.53 -2.25 -10.82
CA ASN A 162 -12.80 -2.71 -12.00
C ASN A 162 -11.90 -3.89 -11.56
N PRO A 163 -11.71 -4.95 -12.35
CA PRO A 163 -10.81 -6.07 -12.03
C PRO A 163 -9.39 -5.70 -11.57
N ILE A 164 -9.01 -4.42 -11.55
CA ILE A 164 -7.76 -3.86 -11.05
C ILE A 164 -7.86 -3.37 -9.59
N HIS A 165 -9.06 -3.15 -9.05
CA HIS A 165 -9.30 -2.31 -7.87
C HIS A 165 -9.78 -3.08 -6.62
N LEU A 166 -9.18 -2.81 -5.44
CA LEU A 166 -9.26 -3.66 -4.23
C LEU A 166 -10.22 -3.17 -3.10
N ILE A 167 -11.45 -2.73 -3.42
CA ILE A 167 -12.47 -2.39 -2.40
C ILE A 167 -13.82 -3.07 -2.70
N ASP A 168 -14.41 -3.76 -1.72
CA ASP A 168 -15.75 -4.33 -1.85
C ASP A 168 -16.85 -3.36 -1.37
N GLU A 169 -18.06 -3.52 -1.90
CA GLU A 169 -19.23 -2.71 -1.54
C GLU A 169 -19.54 -2.80 -0.03
N SER A 170 -19.42 -4.00 0.56
CA SER A 170 -19.64 -4.18 2.00
C SER A 170 -18.66 -3.35 2.83
N GLU A 171 -17.39 -3.31 2.43
CA GLU A 171 -16.37 -2.50 3.09
C GLU A 171 -16.66 -1.00 2.94
N VAL A 172 -17.11 -0.54 1.76
CA VAL A 172 -17.52 0.85 1.56
C VAL A 172 -18.65 1.22 2.53
N ILE A 173 -19.67 0.37 2.63
CA ILE A 173 -20.81 0.57 3.54
C ILE A 173 -20.33 0.61 5.00
N ASP A 174 -19.42 -0.28 5.39
CA ASP A 174 -18.87 -0.31 6.75
C ASP A 174 -18.09 0.97 7.07
N TYR A 175 -17.22 1.46 6.17
CA TYR A 175 -16.52 2.72 6.37
C TYR A 175 -17.48 3.91 6.50
N ILE A 176 -18.51 3.95 5.65
CA ILE A 176 -19.53 5.00 5.71
C ILE A 176 -20.36 4.89 6.98
N TYR A 177 -20.66 3.68 7.46
CA TYR A 177 -21.31 3.46 8.74
C TYR A 177 -20.45 3.99 9.90
N PHE A 178 -19.16 3.65 9.94
CA PHE A 178 -18.26 4.15 10.97
C PHE A 178 -18.15 5.68 10.95
N PHE A 179 -18.12 6.28 9.76
CA PHE A 179 -18.20 7.74 9.62
C PHE A 179 -19.54 8.28 10.16
N PHE A 180 -20.66 7.70 9.74
CA PHE A 180 -22.00 8.10 10.15
C PHE A 180 -22.17 8.02 11.67
N ASP A 181 -21.76 6.91 12.29
CA ASP A 181 -21.79 6.73 13.75
C ASP A 181 -20.85 7.70 14.48
N SER A 182 -19.72 8.09 13.88
CA SER A 182 -18.85 9.10 14.48
C SER A 182 -19.47 10.51 14.52
N VAL A 183 -20.45 10.79 13.64
CA VAL A 183 -21.20 12.06 13.66
C VAL A 183 -22.19 12.10 14.83
N THR A 184 -22.76 10.95 15.18
CA THR A 184 -23.68 10.77 16.31
C THR A 184 -22.96 10.59 17.64
N ASN A 185 -21.88 9.79 17.64
CA ASN A 185 -21.14 9.32 18.82
C ASN A 185 -19.62 9.48 18.61
N PRO A 186 -19.09 10.72 18.62
CA PRO A 186 -17.70 10.98 18.24
C PRO A 186 -16.64 10.36 19.16
N LYS A 187 -17.00 9.96 20.40
CA LYS A 187 -16.06 9.34 21.35
C LYS A 187 -16.05 7.80 21.34
N SER A 188 -16.98 7.14 20.64
CA SER A 188 -17.14 5.69 20.71
C SER A 188 -16.44 4.93 19.57
N THR A 189 -15.85 5.64 18.62
CA THR A 189 -15.20 5.02 17.45
C THR A 189 -13.78 5.56 17.28
N LYS A 190 -12.84 4.71 16.87
CA LYS A 190 -11.47 5.14 16.47
C LYS A 190 -11.50 6.20 15.36
N TYR A 191 -12.56 6.18 14.56
CA TYR A 191 -12.82 7.16 13.52
C TYR A 191 -13.30 8.50 14.11
N GLY A 192 -14.17 8.47 15.11
CA GLY A 192 -14.58 9.63 15.88
C GLY A 192 -13.43 10.25 16.68
N GLU A 193 -12.54 9.45 17.28
CA GLU A 193 -11.30 9.96 17.90
C GLU A 193 -10.43 10.72 16.89
N TYR A 194 -10.30 10.20 15.66
CA TYR A 194 -9.61 10.88 14.57
C TYR A 194 -10.29 12.22 14.21
N ILE A 195 -11.61 12.23 14.01
CA ILE A 195 -12.36 13.47 13.73
C ILE A 195 -12.25 14.47 14.88
N GLU A 196 -12.41 14.05 16.14
CA GLU A 196 -12.28 14.95 17.31
C GLU A 196 -10.88 15.54 17.39
N SER A 197 -9.84 14.73 17.15
CA SER A 197 -8.46 15.21 17.13
C SER A 197 -8.26 16.27 16.04
N SER A 198 -8.86 16.10 14.85
CA SER A 198 -8.77 17.08 13.74
C SER A 198 -9.43 18.43 14.03
N ARG A 199 -10.35 18.50 15.01
CA ARG A 199 -11.11 19.73 15.36
C ARG A 199 -10.45 20.56 16.47
N SER A 200 -9.43 20.03 17.14
CA SER A 200 -8.79 20.73 18.26
C SER A 200 -7.60 21.58 17.81
N SER A 201 -7.42 22.74 18.44
CA SER A 201 -6.32 23.68 18.16
C SER A 201 -4.92 23.14 18.46
N GLN A 202 -4.82 22.03 19.22
CA GLN A 202 -3.55 21.36 19.52
C GLN A 202 -3.08 20.49 18.35
N PHE A 203 -3.93 20.23 17.36
CA PHE A 203 -3.63 19.42 16.17
C PHE A 203 -3.83 20.21 14.86
N ASN A 204 -3.42 21.48 14.83
CA ASN A 204 -3.46 22.44 13.69
C ASN A 204 -2.84 21.96 12.36
N HIS A 205 -2.41 20.71 12.28
CA HIS A 205 -1.81 20.10 11.11
C HIS A 205 -2.72 19.06 10.43
N LEU A 206 -3.82 18.64 11.09
CA LEU A 206 -4.83 17.76 10.47
C LEU A 206 -5.74 18.60 9.57
N PRO A 207 -6.12 18.11 8.36
CA PRO A 207 -7.17 18.75 7.60
C PRO A 207 -8.46 18.75 8.39
N GLU A 208 -9.11 19.90 8.46
CA GLU A 208 -10.36 20.04 9.19
C GLU A 208 -11.49 19.31 8.47
N ILE A 209 -11.99 18.23 9.07
CA ILE A 209 -13.17 17.49 8.58
C ILE A 209 -14.39 17.91 9.41
N ARG A 210 -15.24 18.74 8.81
CA ARG A 210 -16.49 19.21 9.43
C ARG A 210 -17.69 18.82 8.58
N VAL A 211 -18.57 18.03 9.19
CA VAL A 211 -19.95 17.88 8.71
C VAL A 211 -20.69 19.16 9.06
N GLU A 212 -21.45 19.71 8.12
CA GLU A 212 -22.25 20.92 8.37
C GLU A 212 -23.19 20.72 9.56
N ASN A 213 -23.33 21.76 10.40
CA ASN A 213 -24.10 21.68 11.64
C ASN A 213 -25.55 21.25 11.40
N GLU A 214 -26.15 21.68 10.29
CA GLU A 214 -27.52 21.29 9.92
C GLU A 214 -27.62 19.79 9.64
N ILE A 215 -26.74 19.26 8.79
CA ILE A 215 -26.67 17.82 8.47
C ILE A 215 -26.40 17.01 9.74
N GLN A 216 -25.44 17.44 10.56
CA GLN A 216 -25.12 16.77 11.83
C GLN A 216 -26.32 16.72 12.78
N ASN A 217 -27.04 17.84 12.93
CA ASN A 217 -28.21 17.91 13.81
C ASN A 217 -29.34 17.02 13.31
N LYS A 218 -29.60 16.99 12.00
CA LYS A 218 -30.59 16.12 11.39
C LYS A 218 -30.24 14.65 11.61
N ILE A 219 -28.99 14.26 11.39
CA ILE A 219 -28.50 12.90 11.67
C ILE A 219 -28.73 12.53 13.15
N LYS A 220 -28.33 13.39 14.11
CA LYS A 220 -28.48 13.14 15.55
C LYS A 220 -29.93 13.02 16.00
N LYS A 221 -30.84 13.77 15.39
CA LYS A 221 -32.28 13.74 15.68
C LYS A 221 -33.04 12.71 14.84
N ASN A 222 -32.36 11.98 13.96
CA ASN A 222 -32.95 11.09 12.97
C ASN A 222 -33.98 11.79 12.05
N GLU A 223 -33.77 13.07 11.77
CA GLU A 223 -34.53 13.84 10.79
C GLU A 223 -34.05 13.49 9.36
N ILE A 224 -34.98 13.51 8.40
CA ILE A 224 -34.71 13.17 7.00
C ILE A 224 -33.79 14.22 6.38
N LEU A 225 -32.63 13.78 5.88
CA LEU A 225 -31.78 14.59 5.01
C LEU A 225 -32.38 14.70 3.61
N THR A 226 -32.27 15.89 3.02
CA THR A 226 -32.55 16.14 1.61
C THR A 226 -31.50 15.49 0.71
N ASN A 227 -31.79 15.42 -0.59
CA ASN A 227 -30.87 14.84 -1.58
C ASN A 227 -29.52 15.58 -1.64
N ASP A 228 -29.53 16.91 -1.57
CA ASP A 228 -28.30 17.72 -1.59
C ASP A 228 -27.48 17.54 -0.31
N GLU A 229 -28.15 17.44 0.84
CA GLU A 229 -27.50 17.14 2.11
C GLU A 229 -26.89 15.73 2.15
N ILE A 230 -27.54 14.74 1.53
CA ILE A 230 -26.99 13.39 1.37
C ILE A 230 -25.72 13.41 0.50
N LYS A 231 -25.74 14.13 -0.62
CA LYS A 231 -24.55 14.29 -1.47
C LYS A 231 -23.43 15.02 -0.73
N CYS A 232 -23.75 16.09 0.00
CA CYS A 232 -22.78 16.80 0.83
C CYS A 232 -22.16 15.87 1.90
N PHE A 233 -23.00 15.12 2.61
CA PHE A 233 -22.55 14.13 3.60
C PHE A 233 -21.61 13.09 2.97
N LEU A 234 -22.00 12.49 1.84
CA LEU A 234 -21.20 11.46 1.15
C LEU A 234 -19.83 11.99 0.73
N LYS A 235 -19.75 13.21 0.19
CA LYS A 235 -18.47 13.85 -0.15
C LYS A 235 -17.58 13.97 1.08
N ILE A 236 -18.09 14.55 2.16
CA ILE A 236 -17.34 14.74 3.39
C ILE A 236 -16.88 13.38 3.95
N ALA A 237 -17.76 12.38 3.94
CA ALA A 237 -17.45 11.05 4.42
C ALA A 237 -16.33 10.38 3.60
N TYR A 238 -16.46 10.32 2.27
CA TYR A 238 -15.43 9.71 1.41
C TYR A 238 -14.08 10.40 1.52
N GLN A 239 -14.06 11.74 1.50
CA GLN A 239 -12.82 12.50 1.66
C GLN A 239 -12.16 12.23 3.03
N ALA A 240 -12.97 12.19 4.10
CA ALA A 240 -12.47 11.89 5.42
C ALA A 240 -11.88 10.48 5.51
N ILE A 241 -12.54 9.50 4.89
CA ILE A 241 -12.12 8.09 4.94
C ILE A 241 -10.78 7.93 4.21
N ALA A 242 -10.63 8.54 3.03
CA ALA A 242 -9.36 8.58 2.30
C ALA A 242 -8.24 9.16 3.16
N GLN A 243 -8.45 10.34 3.75
CA GLN A 243 -7.45 10.99 4.61
C GLN A 243 -7.07 10.15 5.84
N TYR A 244 -8.04 9.48 6.46
CA TYR A 244 -7.78 8.58 7.59
C TYR A 244 -6.88 7.40 7.18
N ILE A 245 -7.12 6.82 6.00
CA ILE A 245 -6.30 5.72 5.48
C ILE A 245 -4.89 6.22 5.09
N ASP A 246 -4.79 7.40 4.47
CA ASP A 246 -3.50 8.04 4.15
C ASP A 246 -2.63 8.25 5.39
N LEU A 247 -3.23 8.65 6.51
CA LEU A 247 -2.52 8.81 7.77
C LEU A 247 -1.98 7.51 8.33
N LYS A 248 -2.72 6.39 8.16
CA LYS A 248 -2.19 5.06 8.52
C LYS A 248 -0.97 4.72 7.70
N MET A 249 -1.02 4.97 6.39
CA MET A 249 0.12 4.72 5.50
C MET A 249 1.32 5.62 5.84
N ALA A 250 1.08 6.91 6.08
CA ALA A 250 2.10 7.85 6.51
C ALA A 250 2.73 7.43 7.86
N SER A 251 1.92 6.93 8.80
CA SER A 251 2.39 6.40 10.08
C SER A 251 3.31 5.19 9.90
N LYS A 252 2.97 4.25 8.99
CA LYS A 252 3.86 3.13 8.64
C LYS A 252 5.19 3.60 8.05
N LYS A 253 5.16 4.54 7.10
CA LYS A 253 6.39 5.16 6.54
C LYS A 253 7.22 5.82 7.64
N LEU A 254 6.60 6.58 8.54
CA LEU A 254 7.28 7.20 9.68
C LEU A 254 7.97 6.18 10.60
N ASN A 255 7.29 5.07 10.90
CA ASN A 255 7.86 3.97 11.68
C ASN A 255 9.02 3.27 10.95
N ALA A 256 9.11 3.41 9.64
CA ALA A 256 10.28 3.02 8.85
C ALA A 256 11.37 4.10 8.77
N GLY A 257 11.10 5.31 9.27
CA GLY A 257 11.98 6.47 9.13
C GLY A 257 11.89 7.15 7.77
N LEU A 258 10.73 7.07 7.10
CA LEU A 258 10.47 7.61 5.76
C LEU A 258 9.28 8.57 5.76
N ILE A 259 9.30 9.59 4.89
CA ILE A 259 8.21 10.55 4.60
C ILE A 259 8.38 11.10 3.18
N ASN A 260 7.38 11.75 2.58
CA ASN A 260 7.55 12.30 1.22
C ASN A 260 8.14 13.72 1.24
N ASP A 261 7.81 14.52 2.25
CA ASP A 261 8.30 15.88 2.46
C ASP A 261 8.70 16.03 3.93
N ASP A 262 10.02 16.05 4.18
CA ASP A 262 10.58 16.09 5.53
C ASP A 262 10.44 17.43 6.27
N THR A 263 10.02 18.46 5.55
CA THR A 263 9.77 19.80 6.09
C THR A 263 8.33 19.98 6.60
N LYS A 264 7.45 19.00 6.31
CA LYS A 264 6.03 19.07 6.64
C LYS A 264 5.64 18.05 7.71
N PRO A 265 4.60 18.34 8.51
CA PRO A 265 4.08 17.37 9.46
C PRO A 265 3.48 16.16 8.73
N ILE A 266 3.38 15.03 9.43
CA ILE A 266 2.97 13.72 8.85
C ILE A 266 1.60 13.74 8.17
N ASN A 267 0.70 14.56 8.69
CA ASN A 267 -0.66 14.73 8.22
C ASN A 267 -0.82 15.79 7.12
N HIS A 268 0.27 16.42 6.71
CA HIS A 268 0.24 17.30 5.56
C HIS A 268 -0.06 16.51 4.29
N LYS A 269 -0.89 17.07 3.41
CA LYS A 269 -1.28 16.43 2.14
C LYS A 269 -0.11 15.97 1.27
N ASN A 270 1.03 16.68 1.29
CA ASN A 270 2.23 16.26 0.53
C ASN A 270 2.83 14.94 1.04
N ASN A 271 2.61 14.60 2.31
CA ASN A 271 3.01 13.32 2.90
C ASN A 271 2.02 12.18 2.60
N ASN A 272 0.99 12.44 1.78
CA ASN A 272 0.07 11.44 1.27
C ASN A 272 0.76 10.49 0.27
N SER A 273 0.41 9.21 0.35
CA SER A 273 0.82 8.14 -0.54
C SER A 273 0.53 8.32 -2.04
N TYR A 274 -0.29 9.29 -2.47
CA TYR A 274 -0.47 9.60 -3.90
C TYR A 274 0.31 10.79 -4.43
N THR A 275 1.02 11.56 -3.59
CA THR A 275 1.72 12.75 -4.11
C THR A 275 2.93 12.31 -4.93
N GLY A 276 2.95 12.69 -6.21
CA GLY A 276 3.97 12.34 -7.19
C GLY A 276 3.76 13.11 -8.49
N GLU A 277 4.59 12.84 -9.50
CA GLU A 277 4.52 13.50 -10.80
C GLU A 277 4.97 12.59 -11.94
N CYS A 278 4.41 12.81 -13.13
CA CYS A 278 4.88 12.16 -14.36
C CYS A 278 6.17 12.82 -14.84
N ILE A 279 7.29 12.09 -14.81
CA ILE A 279 8.61 12.60 -15.19
C ILE A 279 9.36 11.63 -16.11
N SER A 280 10.33 12.17 -16.87
CA SER A 280 11.21 11.39 -17.73
C SER A 280 12.33 10.70 -16.94
N ILE A 281 12.96 9.68 -17.54
CA ILE A 281 14.14 9.03 -16.95
C ILE A 281 15.29 10.02 -16.76
N SER A 282 15.47 10.98 -17.69
CA SER A 282 16.46 12.06 -17.54
C SER A 282 16.22 12.89 -16.28
N LYS A 283 14.95 13.17 -15.94
CA LYS A 283 14.62 13.90 -14.71
C LYS A 283 14.88 13.07 -13.45
N ILE A 284 14.62 11.76 -13.49
CA ILE A 284 14.99 10.84 -12.41
C ILE A 284 16.49 10.84 -12.20
N LYS A 285 17.28 10.80 -13.28
CA LYS A 285 18.74 10.91 -13.25
C LYS A 285 19.18 12.21 -12.55
N GLU A 286 18.67 13.36 -12.96
CA GLU A 286 18.98 14.65 -12.32
C GLU A 286 18.65 14.65 -10.82
N ASN A 287 17.51 14.07 -10.43
CA ASN A 287 17.10 13.98 -9.04
C ASN A 287 18.05 13.10 -8.21
N ILE A 288 18.48 11.97 -8.78
CA ILE A 288 19.48 11.07 -8.19
C ILE A 288 20.82 11.80 -8.02
N GLU A 289 21.34 12.43 -9.09
CA GLU A 289 22.62 13.16 -9.07
C GLU A 289 22.61 14.27 -8.00
N ARG A 290 21.51 15.05 -7.93
CA ARG A 290 21.31 16.10 -6.92
C ARG A 290 21.28 15.54 -5.50
N LYS A 291 20.71 14.36 -5.25
CA LYS A 291 20.67 13.77 -3.90
C LYS A 291 22.05 13.19 -3.53
N ILE A 292 22.68 12.46 -4.44
CA ILE A 292 23.99 11.84 -4.21
C ILE A 292 25.07 12.90 -3.96
N SER A 293 25.11 13.97 -4.75
CA SER A 293 26.07 15.08 -4.57
C SER A 293 25.99 15.74 -3.19
N ASN A 294 24.82 15.66 -2.54
CA ASN A 294 24.59 16.14 -1.18
C ASN A 294 24.70 15.04 -0.10
N ASN A 295 25.26 13.88 -0.46
CA ASN A 295 25.36 12.69 0.38
C ASN A 295 24.00 12.23 0.96
N LYS A 296 22.92 12.45 0.20
CA LYS A 296 21.56 12.05 0.56
C LYS A 296 21.14 10.82 -0.23
N LYS A 297 20.35 9.98 0.44
CA LYS A 297 19.70 8.82 -0.16
C LYS A 297 18.59 9.28 -1.11
N TYR A 298 18.29 8.46 -2.11
CA TYR A 298 17.15 8.67 -3.00
C TYR A 298 16.29 7.42 -3.00
N TYR A 299 15.00 7.58 -2.69
CA TYR A 299 14.02 6.52 -2.80
C TYR A 299 12.84 7.02 -3.61
N CYS A 300 12.32 6.18 -4.50
CA CYS A 300 11.03 6.48 -5.11
C CYS A 300 10.27 5.22 -5.50
N LEU A 301 8.95 5.36 -5.52
CA LEU A 301 8.10 4.45 -6.28
C LEU A 301 8.16 4.87 -7.74
N PHE A 302 8.34 3.89 -8.61
CA PHE A 302 8.49 4.05 -10.06
C PHE A 302 7.29 3.36 -10.71
N GLU A 303 6.36 4.13 -11.23
CA GLU A 303 5.04 3.64 -11.63
C GLU A 303 4.79 3.81 -13.13
N VAL A 304 4.23 2.75 -13.70
CA VAL A 304 3.59 2.73 -15.02
C VAL A 304 2.12 2.37 -14.80
N LYS A 305 1.29 2.45 -15.84
CA LYS A 305 -0.13 2.07 -15.72
C LYS A 305 -0.24 0.65 -15.16
N GLU A 306 -1.02 0.51 -14.09
CA GLU A 306 -1.36 -0.76 -13.43
C GLU A 306 -0.17 -1.50 -12.81
N HIS A 307 1.01 -0.88 -12.68
CA HIS A 307 2.17 -1.56 -12.11
C HIS A 307 3.15 -0.60 -11.42
N CYS A 308 3.62 -1.01 -10.24
CA CYS A 308 4.50 -0.21 -9.39
C CYS A 308 5.80 -0.97 -9.08
N MET A 309 6.91 -0.29 -9.30
CA MET A 309 8.28 -0.73 -9.04
C MET A 309 8.92 0.20 -8.01
N ALA A 310 10.15 -0.08 -7.59
CA ALA A 310 10.88 0.78 -6.67
C ALA A 310 12.33 1.04 -7.10
N ILE A 311 12.79 2.26 -6.84
CA ILE A 311 14.18 2.66 -6.93
C ILE A 311 14.70 2.96 -5.52
N SER A 312 15.87 2.43 -5.19
CA SER A 312 16.65 2.90 -4.05
C SER A 312 18.08 3.23 -4.48
N VAL A 313 18.57 4.37 -4.02
CA VAL A 313 19.98 4.74 -4.10
C VAL A 313 20.47 5.01 -2.69
N ASN A 314 21.34 4.11 -2.24
CA ASN A 314 21.93 4.10 -0.91
C ASN A 314 23.45 4.22 -1.02
N PHE A 315 24.13 4.28 0.12
CA PHE A 315 25.60 4.29 0.17
C PHE A 315 26.11 3.01 0.82
N ASP A 316 27.18 2.47 0.27
CA ASP A 316 27.92 1.37 0.89
C ASP A 316 28.75 1.84 2.10
N LYS A 317 29.44 0.91 2.75
CA LYS A 317 30.32 1.21 3.90
C LYS A 317 31.51 2.12 3.56
N TYR A 318 31.79 2.35 2.28
CA TYR A 318 32.83 3.23 1.76
C TYR A 318 32.24 4.52 1.18
N ASN A 319 30.98 4.83 1.48
CA ASN A 319 30.26 5.99 0.99
C ASN A 319 30.13 6.04 -0.55
N LYS A 320 30.15 4.87 -1.21
CA LYS A 320 29.91 4.77 -2.66
C LYS A 320 28.43 4.49 -2.94
N PRO A 321 27.82 5.14 -3.94
CA PRO A 321 26.44 4.87 -4.33
C PRO A 321 26.22 3.42 -4.74
N ILE A 322 25.15 2.82 -4.21
CA ILE A 322 24.57 1.55 -4.65
C ILE A 322 23.19 1.86 -5.19
N TYR A 323 22.98 1.56 -6.46
CA TYR A 323 21.71 1.70 -7.15
C TYR A 323 20.98 0.36 -7.15
N ASN A 324 19.76 0.34 -6.65
CA ASN A 324 18.86 -0.81 -6.74
C ASN A 324 17.58 -0.44 -7.48
N PHE A 325 17.14 -1.36 -8.34
CA PHE A 325 15.84 -1.31 -8.98
C PHE A 325 15.11 -2.61 -8.66
N PHE A 326 13.91 -2.51 -8.11
CA PHE A 326 13.06 -3.65 -7.77
C PHE A 326 11.83 -3.68 -8.65
N GLU A 327 11.69 -4.80 -9.37
CA GLU A 327 10.56 -5.15 -10.23
C GLU A 327 9.84 -6.36 -9.62
N PRO A 328 8.64 -6.21 -9.02
CA PRO A 328 7.92 -7.29 -8.35
C PRO A 328 7.65 -8.56 -9.19
N ASN A 329 7.75 -8.49 -10.51
CA ASN A 329 7.62 -9.65 -11.40
C ASN A 329 8.93 -10.32 -11.78
N GLU A 330 10.09 -9.70 -11.52
CA GLU A 330 11.39 -10.19 -11.99
C GLU A 330 12.47 -10.25 -10.90
N GLY A 331 12.49 -9.30 -9.98
CA GLY A 331 13.45 -9.24 -8.88
C GLY A 331 14.16 -7.91 -8.70
N ILE A 332 15.31 -7.96 -8.03
CA ILE A 332 16.17 -6.79 -7.76
C ILE A 332 17.38 -6.81 -8.69
N ILE A 333 17.63 -5.70 -9.37
CA ILE A 333 18.91 -5.40 -10.01
C ILE A 333 19.70 -4.46 -9.08
N THR A 334 20.99 -4.75 -8.91
CA THR A 334 21.93 -3.92 -8.17
C THR A 334 23.12 -3.57 -9.06
N THR A 335 23.51 -2.31 -9.03
CA THR A 335 24.76 -1.85 -9.64
C THR A 335 25.37 -0.69 -8.87
N ASN A 336 26.66 -0.48 -9.03
CA ASN A 336 27.37 0.71 -8.53
C ASN A 336 27.73 1.66 -9.69
N ASP A 337 27.23 1.38 -10.90
CA ASP A 337 27.44 2.16 -12.12
C ASP A 337 26.12 2.87 -12.47
N GLU A 338 26.13 4.20 -12.34
CA GLU A 338 24.97 5.05 -12.64
C GLU A 338 24.56 4.96 -14.11
N GLY A 339 25.51 4.98 -15.05
CA GLY A 339 25.21 4.91 -16.48
C GLY A 339 24.54 3.58 -16.85
N LYS A 340 24.96 2.48 -16.21
CA LYS A 340 24.29 1.18 -16.34
C LYS A 340 22.90 1.21 -15.71
N PHE A 341 22.74 1.86 -14.55
CA PHE A 341 21.45 2.00 -13.88
C PHE A 341 20.43 2.75 -14.73
N ILE A 342 20.80 3.90 -15.31
CA ILE A 342 19.91 4.68 -16.18
C ILE A 342 19.49 3.89 -17.42
N LYS A 343 20.42 3.17 -18.07
CA LYS A 343 20.10 2.27 -19.19
C LYS A 343 19.11 1.16 -18.82
N ILE A 344 19.12 0.69 -17.57
CA ILE A 344 18.12 -0.27 -17.09
C ILE A 344 16.75 0.39 -17.04
N LEU A 345 16.63 1.58 -16.46
CA LEU A 345 15.36 2.31 -16.34
C LEU A 345 14.78 2.66 -17.72
N GLU A 346 15.60 3.17 -18.63
CA GLU A 346 15.21 3.46 -20.02
C GLU A 346 14.64 2.23 -20.71
N ARG A 347 15.30 1.07 -20.52
CA ARG A 347 14.85 -0.17 -21.13
C ARG A 347 13.54 -0.67 -20.55
N VAL A 348 13.38 -0.60 -19.23
CA VAL A 348 12.14 -0.98 -18.55
C VAL A 348 10.99 -0.13 -19.07
N LEU A 349 11.15 1.20 -19.07
CA LEU A 349 10.13 2.12 -19.59
C LEU A 349 9.81 1.85 -21.06
N ASN A 350 10.83 1.62 -21.90
CA ASN A 350 10.62 1.29 -23.30
C ASN A 350 9.85 -0.03 -23.52
N ASN A 351 10.06 -1.03 -22.67
CA ASN A 351 9.29 -2.27 -22.72
C ASN A 351 7.81 -2.01 -22.37
N PHE A 352 7.55 -1.30 -21.26
CA PHE A 352 6.17 -0.95 -20.88
C PHE A 352 5.49 0.00 -21.88
N ASN A 353 6.24 0.88 -22.53
CA ASN A 353 5.73 1.74 -23.60
C ASN A 353 5.26 0.91 -24.81
N LYS A 354 6.02 -0.13 -25.20
CA LYS A 354 5.60 -1.05 -26.27
C LYS A 354 4.33 -1.84 -25.93
N GLU A 355 4.07 -2.04 -24.65
CA GLU A 355 2.84 -2.66 -24.14
C GLU A 355 1.69 -1.66 -23.94
N GLY A 356 1.88 -0.37 -24.24
CA GLY A 356 0.88 0.69 -24.02
C GLY A 356 0.69 1.08 -22.56
N LYS A 357 1.56 0.60 -21.66
CA LYS A 357 1.47 0.78 -20.20
C LYS A 357 2.27 1.96 -19.68
N ALA A 358 3.15 2.57 -20.48
CA ALA A 358 3.80 3.82 -20.08
C ALA A 358 2.78 4.97 -20.00
N TYR A 359 3.02 5.93 -19.11
CA TYR A 359 2.36 7.23 -19.17
C TYR A 359 2.95 8.06 -20.31
N LYS A 360 2.23 9.10 -20.72
CA LYS A 360 2.62 10.01 -21.80
C LYS A 360 2.61 11.44 -21.27
N ASN A 361 3.61 12.23 -21.65
CA ASN A 361 3.58 13.68 -21.44
C ASN A 361 2.79 14.36 -22.57
N ASP A 362 2.69 15.69 -22.51
CA ASP A 362 1.97 16.50 -23.52
C ASP A 362 2.61 16.41 -24.94
N LEU A 363 3.82 15.88 -25.05
CA LEU A 363 4.54 15.63 -26.30
C LEU A 363 4.44 14.17 -26.77
N ASP A 364 3.59 13.35 -26.14
CA ASP A 364 3.44 11.90 -26.36
C ASP A 364 4.72 11.06 -26.14
N GLU A 365 5.68 11.61 -25.37
CA GLU A 365 6.87 10.87 -24.97
C GLU A 365 6.57 9.96 -23.77
N PRO A 366 7.16 8.75 -23.72
CA PRO A 366 6.96 7.85 -22.59
C PRO A 366 7.58 8.45 -21.32
N VAL A 367 6.78 8.50 -20.26
CA VAL A 367 7.16 8.95 -18.92
C VAL A 367 6.67 7.96 -17.86
N VAL A 368 7.15 8.13 -16.64
CA VAL A 368 6.73 7.35 -15.47
C VAL A 368 6.18 8.26 -14.40
N TYR A 369 5.22 7.75 -13.64
CA TYR A 369 4.75 8.42 -12.45
C TYR A 369 5.73 8.11 -11.31
N VAL A 370 6.22 9.14 -10.63
CA VAL A 370 7.24 9.01 -9.58
C VAL A 370 6.74 9.65 -8.30
N GLN A 371 6.72 8.84 -7.24
CA GLN A 371 6.60 9.33 -5.87
C GLN A 371 7.97 9.26 -5.21
N GLU A 372 8.63 10.40 -5.03
CA GLU A 372 9.85 10.50 -4.23
C GLU A 372 9.54 10.35 -2.74
N ILE A 373 10.40 9.61 -2.04
CA ILE A 373 10.30 9.35 -0.60
C ILE A 373 11.64 9.71 0.04
N GLU A 374 11.59 10.58 1.03
CA GLU A 374 12.75 11.02 1.81
C GLU A 374 12.93 10.20 3.09
N SER A 375 14.18 10.06 3.51
CA SER A 375 14.48 9.60 4.86
C SER A 375 14.18 10.73 5.84
N LYS A 376 13.35 10.47 6.85
CA LYS A 376 13.06 11.44 7.89
C LYS A 376 14.35 11.83 8.63
N SER A 377 14.64 13.13 8.65
CA SER A 377 15.78 13.69 9.38
C SER A 377 15.78 13.27 10.86
N GLY A 378 16.93 12.82 11.35
CA GLY A 378 17.11 12.36 12.74
C GLY A 378 16.39 11.06 13.11
N SER A 379 15.80 10.34 12.15
CA SER A 379 15.11 9.09 12.45
C SER A 379 16.08 7.98 12.87
N ASN A 380 15.86 7.47 14.09
CA ASN A 380 16.53 6.27 14.62
C ASN A 380 15.72 4.99 14.38
N ASN A 381 14.56 5.09 13.73
CA ASN A 381 13.71 3.92 13.48
C ASN A 381 14.37 2.97 12.49
N ARG A 382 14.51 1.70 12.88
CA ARG A 382 15.11 0.64 12.08
C ARG A 382 14.12 -0.53 11.99
N ILE A 383 13.64 -0.83 10.79
CA ILE A 383 12.88 -2.06 10.52
C ILE A 383 13.85 -3.14 10.02
N THR A 384 13.74 -4.33 10.60
CA THR A 384 14.48 -5.52 10.18
C THR A 384 13.47 -6.60 9.79
N PRO A 385 13.66 -7.30 8.66
CA PRO A 385 12.75 -8.37 8.29
C PRO A 385 12.84 -9.46 9.36
N SER A 386 11.69 -10.02 9.72
CA SER A 386 11.63 -11.22 10.55
C SER A 386 12.38 -12.37 9.86
N LYS A 387 12.93 -13.27 10.67
CA LYS A 387 13.68 -14.44 10.19
C LYS A 387 13.26 -15.67 10.96
N VAL A 388 13.35 -16.83 10.32
CA VAL A 388 13.18 -18.12 11.01
C VAL A 388 14.31 -18.30 12.01
N ASN A 389 13.96 -18.39 13.29
CA ASN A 389 14.92 -18.59 14.37
C ASN A 389 15.11 -20.08 14.65
N LEU A 390 16.31 -20.59 14.38
CA LEU A 390 16.64 -22.00 14.59
C LEU A 390 16.56 -22.43 16.07
N LYS A 391 16.68 -21.50 17.03
CA LYS A 391 16.47 -21.82 18.45
C LYS A 391 15.01 -22.14 18.74
N ASP A 392 14.07 -21.44 18.10
CA ASP A 392 12.64 -21.69 18.28
C ASP A 392 12.25 -23.03 17.66
N VAL A 393 12.85 -23.36 16.51
CA VAL A 393 12.75 -24.69 15.89
C VAL A 393 13.26 -25.78 16.83
N GLN A 394 14.47 -25.61 17.38
CA GLN A 394 15.04 -26.58 18.32
C GLN A 394 14.19 -26.74 19.58
N HIS A 395 13.64 -25.63 20.11
CA HIS A 395 12.76 -25.66 21.28
C HIS A 395 11.45 -26.38 20.99
N HIS A 396 10.85 -26.15 19.81
CA HIS A 396 9.64 -26.85 19.39
C HIS A 396 9.88 -28.36 19.26
N ILE A 397 11.01 -28.76 18.66
CA ILE A 397 11.41 -30.17 18.52
C ILE A 397 11.71 -30.82 19.89
N LYS A 398 12.16 -30.06 20.89
CA LYS A 398 12.40 -30.62 22.23
C LYS A 398 11.12 -30.82 23.05
N LYS A 399 10.02 -30.17 22.67
CA LYS A 399 8.73 -30.20 23.38
C LYS A 399 7.77 -31.26 22.85
N HIS A 400 8.07 -31.85 21.70
CA HIS A 400 7.27 -32.87 21.00
C HIS A 400 8.19 -34.02 20.59
#